data_AF-A0A522QPE4-F1
#
_entry.id   AF-A0A522QPE4-F1
#
_cell.length_a   1.000
_cell.length_b   1.000
_cell.length_c   1.000
_cell.angle_alpha   90.00
_cell.angle_beta   90.00
_cell.angle_gamma   90.00
#
_symmetry.space_group_name_H-M   'P 1'
#
loop_
_entity.id
_entity.type
_entity.pdbx_description
1 polymer ?
#
loop_
_entity_poly.entity_id
_entity_poly.type
_entity_poly.pdbx_seq_one_letter_code
_entity_poly.pdbx_strand_id
1 'polypeptide(L)'
;MTCVEDFRRVARRRVPRMFYDYADTGSWTEGTYHANERDFKRLKLRQQVAVDIEHRSLRTTMVGTSVAMPVAIAPTGLTGMQHADGEILGARAAEKFGIPFTLSTMSICSIEDIAAHTHKPFWLQLYVMRDKDFLAGLIDRAKAANCSALVLTLDLQVLGQRNKDIKNGLSTPPK
;
A
#
# COMPACT_ATOMS: atom_id res chain seq x y z
N MET A 1 -10.62 -11.59 -15.67
CA MET A 1 -9.68 -10.47 -15.45
C MET A 1 -8.32 -10.96 -15.87
N THR A 2 -7.61 -10.19 -16.69
CA THR A 2 -6.36 -10.63 -17.36
C THR A 2 -5.16 -9.76 -17.01
N CYS A 3 -5.37 -8.54 -16.53
CA CYS A 3 -4.31 -7.64 -16.07
C CYS A 3 -4.76 -6.81 -14.86
N VAL A 4 -3.81 -6.14 -14.21
CA VAL A 4 -4.08 -5.29 -13.03
C VAL A 4 -5.06 -4.16 -13.35
N GLU A 5 -5.00 -3.61 -14.56
CA GLU A 5 -5.88 -2.52 -15.01
C GLU A 5 -7.37 -2.92 -15.04
N ASP A 6 -7.68 -4.21 -15.23
CA ASP A 6 -9.07 -4.67 -15.13
C ASP A 6 -9.66 -4.47 -13.73
N PHE A 7 -8.84 -4.57 -12.67
CA PHE A 7 -9.29 -4.30 -11.30
C PHE A 7 -9.66 -2.83 -11.13
N ARG A 8 -8.85 -1.91 -11.63
CA ARG A 8 -9.15 -0.47 -11.59
C ARG A 8 -10.48 -0.17 -12.30
N ARG A 9 -10.72 -0.76 -13.47
CA ARG A 9 -11.96 -0.60 -14.24
C ARG A 9 -13.19 -1.13 -13.50
N VAL A 10 -13.06 -2.27 -12.81
CA VAL A 10 -14.13 -2.83 -11.97
C VAL A 10 -14.37 -1.95 -10.74
N ALA A 11 -13.30 -1.53 -10.06
CA ALA A 11 -13.38 -0.65 -8.89
C ALA A 11 -14.09 0.66 -9.24
N ARG A 12 -13.75 1.31 -10.36
CA ARG A 12 -14.41 2.53 -10.85
C ARG A 12 -15.92 2.40 -11.03
N ARG A 13 -16.41 1.19 -11.31
CA ARG A 13 -17.85 0.92 -11.51
C ARG A 13 -18.57 0.57 -10.21
N ARG A 14 -17.85 0.05 -9.20
CA ARG A 14 -18.43 -0.53 -7.98
C ARG A 14 -18.25 0.33 -6.74
N VAL A 15 -17.16 1.09 -6.68
CA VAL A 15 -16.83 1.95 -5.54
C VAL A 15 -17.49 3.31 -5.73
N PRO A 16 -18.13 3.89 -4.70
CA PRO A 16 -18.63 5.25 -4.75
C PRO A 16 -17.55 6.23 -5.21
N ARG A 17 -17.93 7.16 -6.10
CA ARG A 17 -16.99 8.06 -6.78
C ARG A 17 -16.01 8.77 -5.82
N MET A 18 -16.51 9.26 -4.69
CA MET A 18 -15.69 9.94 -3.68
C MET A 18 -14.54 9.04 -3.17
N PHE A 19 -14.82 7.78 -2.87
CA PHE A 19 -13.81 6.84 -2.37
C PHE A 19 -12.89 6.36 -3.49
N TYR A 20 -13.43 6.12 -4.68
CA TYR A 20 -12.62 5.77 -5.84
C TYR A 20 -11.62 6.88 -6.18
N ASP A 21 -12.08 8.13 -6.25
CA ASP A 21 -11.25 9.28 -6.58
C ASP A 21 -10.19 9.55 -5.49
N TYR A 22 -10.45 9.23 -4.21
CA TYR A 22 -9.43 9.31 -3.15
C TYR A 22 -8.23 8.39 -3.42
N ALA A 23 -8.49 7.19 -3.95
CA ALA A 23 -7.45 6.22 -4.29
C ALA A 23 -6.82 6.49 -5.66
N ASP A 24 -7.61 6.94 -6.64
CA ASP A 24 -7.21 7.12 -8.04
C ASP A 24 -6.95 8.61 -8.37
N THR A 25 -6.07 9.26 -7.61
CA THR A 25 -5.73 10.68 -7.81
C THR A 25 -4.26 10.98 -7.57
N GLY A 26 -3.74 11.95 -8.32
CA GLY A 26 -2.45 12.59 -8.08
C GLY A 26 -2.60 14.02 -7.55
N SER A 27 -1.46 14.67 -7.31
CA SER A 27 -1.42 16.09 -6.94
C SER A 27 -1.62 17.00 -8.16
N TRP A 28 -2.31 18.11 -7.97
CA TRP A 28 -2.52 19.18 -8.95
C TRP A 28 -3.08 18.69 -10.29
N THR A 29 -2.27 18.76 -11.36
CA THR A 29 -2.60 18.32 -12.72
C THR A 29 -2.26 16.85 -12.98
N GLU A 30 -1.89 16.09 -11.93
CA GLU A 30 -1.61 14.65 -11.96
C GLU A 30 -0.42 14.26 -12.87
N GLY A 31 0.45 15.23 -13.20
CA GLY A 31 1.58 15.01 -14.11
C GLY A 31 2.49 13.85 -13.71
N THR A 32 2.93 13.82 -12.45
CA THR A 32 3.77 12.72 -11.92
C THR A 32 2.99 11.42 -11.81
N TYR A 33 1.71 11.46 -11.44
CA TYR A 33 0.85 10.29 -11.35
C TYR A 33 0.79 9.56 -12.71
N HIS A 34 0.62 10.29 -13.82
CA HIS A 34 0.67 9.72 -15.16
C HIS A 34 2.08 9.36 -15.63
N ALA A 35 3.10 10.14 -15.22
CA ALA A 35 4.49 9.86 -15.58
C ALA A 35 4.96 8.51 -15.02
N ASN A 36 4.54 8.14 -13.79
CA ASN A 36 4.92 6.89 -13.15
C ASN A 36 4.64 5.66 -14.04
N GLU A 37 3.48 5.59 -14.71
CA GLU A 37 3.19 4.49 -15.63
C GLU A 37 3.86 4.70 -17.00
N ARG A 38 3.84 5.93 -17.52
CA ARG A 38 4.38 6.26 -18.85
C ARG A 38 5.87 5.97 -18.94
N ASP A 39 6.64 6.25 -17.90
CA ASP A 39 8.10 6.09 -17.94
C ASP A 39 8.53 4.63 -18.02
N PHE A 40 7.78 3.69 -17.43
CA PHE A 40 8.03 2.25 -17.62
C PHE A 40 7.91 1.82 -19.09
N LYS A 41 7.02 2.44 -19.88
CA LYS A 41 6.83 2.09 -21.31
C LYS A 41 8.06 2.43 -22.17
N ARG A 42 8.91 3.34 -21.68
CA ARG A 42 10.16 3.75 -22.33
C ARG A 42 11.27 2.74 -22.11
N LEU A 43 11.22 1.97 -21.02
CA LEU A 43 12.18 0.91 -20.72
C LEU A 43 11.86 -0.32 -21.59
N LYS A 44 12.89 -0.85 -22.25
CA LYS A 44 12.79 -2.06 -23.09
C LYS A 44 13.62 -3.17 -22.47
N LEU A 45 13.12 -4.40 -22.56
CA LEU A 45 13.87 -5.57 -22.14
C LEU A 45 14.79 -6.01 -23.29
N ARG A 46 16.06 -6.28 -22.98
CA ARG A 46 16.97 -6.95 -23.91
C ARG A 46 16.75 -8.45 -23.79
N GLN A 47 16.01 -9.03 -24.73
CA GLN A 47 15.77 -10.47 -24.74
C GLN A 47 17.09 -11.24 -24.80
N GLN A 48 17.25 -12.22 -23.90
CA GLN A 48 18.29 -13.23 -23.98
C GLN A 48 17.64 -14.53 -24.48
N VAL A 49 18.28 -15.16 -25.46
CA VAL A 49 17.81 -16.40 -26.10
C VAL A 49 18.80 -17.53 -25.82
N ALA A 50 18.36 -18.78 -25.96
CA ALA A 50 19.15 -19.98 -25.66
C ALA A 50 19.72 -20.01 -24.22
N VAL A 51 18.91 -19.58 -23.25
CA VAL A 51 19.21 -19.66 -21.81
C VAL A 51 18.30 -20.71 -21.20
N ASP A 52 18.86 -21.59 -20.38
CA ASP A 52 18.07 -22.51 -19.56
C ASP A 52 17.30 -21.74 -18.48
N ILE A 53 16.00 -21.95 -18.45
CA ILE A 53 15.04 -21.27 -17.59
C ILE A 53 14.16 -22.24 -16.79
N GLU A 54 14.55 -23.52 -16.73
CA GLU A 54 13.83 -24.57 -16.01
C GLU A 54 13.67 -24.23 -14.52
N HIS A 55 14.74 -23.80 -13.87
CA HIS A 55 14.78 -23.54 -12.43
C HIS A 55 14.72 -22.04 -12.06
N ARG A 56 13.75 -21.31 -12.61
CA ARG A 56 13.53 -19.91 -12.24
C ARG A 56 12.82 -19.78 -10.89
N SER A 57 13.26 -18.81 -10.09
CA SER A 57 12.63 -18.45 -8.83
C SER A 57 12.59 -16.94 -8.67
N LEU A 58 11.47 -16.41 -8.20
CA LEU A 58 11.36 -15.03 -7.73
C LEU A 58 11.65 -14.91 -6.23
N ARG A 59 11.81 -16.04 -5.53
CA ARG A 59 12.02 -16.05 -4.08
C ARG A 59 13.29 -15.29 -3.74
N THR A 60 13.19 -14.47 -2.70
CA THR A 60 14.31 -13.67 -2.22
C THR A 60 14.11 -13.32 -0.75
N THR A 61 14.88 -12.37 -0.23
CA THR A 61 14.79 -11.86 1.13
C THR A 61 14.51 -10.35 1.09
N MET A 62 13.56 -9.87 1.88
CA MET A 62 13.27 -8.45 2.10
C MET A 62 13.30 -8.16 3.60
N VAL A 63 14.12 -7.18 4.01
CA VAL A 63 14.26 -6.77 5.42
C VAL A 63 14.52 -7.98 6.35
N GLY A 64 15.42 -8.88 5.92
CA GLY A 64 15.77 -10.08 6.68
C GLY A 64 14.75 -11.23 6.64
N THR A 65 13.62 -11.09 5.95
CA THR A 65 12.56 -12.11 5.87
C THR A 65 12.49 -12.73 4.47
N SER A 66 12.32 -14.05 4.38
CA SER A 66 12.12 -14.72 3.08
C SER A 66 10.75 -14.37 2.49
N VAL A 67 10.72 -14.05 1.20
CA VAL A 67 9.52 -13.68 0.44
C VAL A 67 9.40 -14.52 -0.83
N ALA A 68 8.16 -14.74 -1.28
CA ALA A 68 7.87 -15.48 -2.51
C ALA A 68 8.29 -14.74 -3.78
N MET A 69 8.28 -13.39 -3.75
CA MET A 69 8.75 -12.52 -4.83
C MET A 69 9.15 -11.14 -4.27
N PRO A 70 9.96 -10.32 -4.99
CA PRO A 70 10.48 -9.05 -4.50
C PRO A 70 9.45 -7.90 -4.60
N VAL A 71 8.24 -8.10 -4.08
CA VAL A 71 7.21 -7.06 -4.00
C VAL A 71 6.55 -7.08 -2.63
N ALA A 72 5.98 -5.95 -2.23
CA ALA A 72 5.17 -5.82 -1.04
C ALA A 72 3.91 -5.01 -1.36
N ILE A 73 2.86 -5.18 -0.57
CA ILE A 73 1.71 -4.28 -0.61
C ILE A 73 2.11 -2.99 0.12
N ALA A 74 2.09 -1.88 -0.63
CA ALA A 74 2.44 -0.55 -0.13
C ALA A 74 1.38 -0.02 0.85
N PRO A 75 1.77 0.85 1.80
CA PRO A 75 0.84 1.42 2.76
C PRO A 75 -0.15 2.34 2.04
N THR A 76 -1.43 1.96 2.06
CA THR A 76 -2.54 2.77 1.56
C THR A 76 -3.49 3.02 2.72
N GLY A 77 -3.81 4.29 2.99
CA GLY A 77 -4.77 4.64 4.03
C GLY A 77 -6.21 4.36 3.62
N LEU A 78 -7.08 4.21 4.61
CA LEU A 78 -8.54 4.16 4.46
C LEU A 78 -9.04 3.12 3.44
N THR A 79 -8.40 1.95 3.35
CA THR A 79 -8.82 0.93 2.36
C THR A 79 -10.17 0.32 2.70
N GLY A 80 -10.59 0.36 3.97
CA GLY A 80 -11.96 0.11 4.41
C GLY A 80 -13.04 0.96 3.69
N MET A 81 -12.70 2.13 3.13
CA MET A 81 -13.62 2.94 2.31
C MET A 81 -13.80 2.37 0.89
N GLN A 82 -12.85 1.58 0.42
CA GLN A 82 -12.92 0.94 -0.90
C GLN A 82 -13.74 -0.35 -0.85
N HIS A 83 -13.56 -1.10 0.24
CA HIS A 83 -14.28 -2.32 0.55
C HIS A 83 -14.20 -2.57 2.06
N ALA A 84 -15.27 -3.09 2.66
CA ALA A 84 -15.25 -3.49 4.06
C ALA A 84 -14.05 -4.42 4.35
N ASP A 85 -13.38 -4.19 5.47
CA ASP A 85 -12.19 -4.95 5.90
C ASP A 85 -11.01 -4.90 4.90
N GLY A 86 -10.91 -3.84 4.09
CA GLY A 86 -9.91 -3.71 3.03
C GLY A 86 -8.48 -4.00 3.47
N GLU A 87 -8.07 -3.49 4.63
CA GLU A 87 -6.73 -3.70 5.18
C GLU A 87 -6.51 -5.18 5.58
N ILE A 88 -7.49 -5.79 6.24
CA ILE A 88 -7.45 -7.20 6.67
C ILE A 88 -7.39 -8.12 5.45
N LEU A 89 -8.21 -7.85 4.43
CA LEU A 89 -8.23 -8.62 3.19
C LEU A 89 -6.89 -8.50 2.45
N GLY A 90 -6.29 -7.31 2.40
CA GLY A 90 -4.96 -7.08 1.86
C GLY A 90 -3.87 -7.85 2.61
N ALA A 91 -3.88 -7.80 3.94
CA ALA A 91 -2.92 -8.48 4.79
C ALA A 91 -3.00 -10.01 4.64
N ARG A 92 -4.21 -10.58 4.63
CA ARG A 92 -4.43 -12.02 4.40
C ARG A 92 -3.99 -12.46 3.00
N ALA A 93 -4.26 -11.65 1.98
CA ALA A 93 -3.82 -11.95 0.61
C ALA A 93 -2.30 -11.98 0.50
N ALA A 94 -1.61 -10.99 1.10
CA ALA A 94 -0.16 -10.91 1.14
C ALA A 94 0.46 -12.09 1.90
N GLU A 95 -0.08 -12.42 3.09
CA GLU A 95 0.37 -13.56 3.90
C GLU A 95 0.25 -14.88 3.15
N LYS A 96 -0.92 -15.12 2.53
CA LYS A 96 -1.22 -16.33 1.77
C LYS A 96 -0.28 -16.49 0.58
N PHE A 97 0.00 -15.41 -0.14
CA PHE A 97 0.93 -15.42 -1.27
C PHE A 97 2.40 -15.51 -0.81
N GLY A 98 2.71 -14.99 0.37
CA GLY A 98 4.07 -14.98 0.93
C GLY A 98 4.86 -13.71 0.60
N ILE A 99 4.21 -12.55 0.51
CA ILE A 99 4.84 -11.24 0.37
C ILE A 99 4.52 -10.34 1.57
N PRO A 100 5.33 -9.29 1.84
CA PRO A 100 5.04 -8.38 2.93
C PRO A 100 3.79 -7.52 2.66
N PHE A 101 3.06 -7.22 3.72
CA PHE A 101 2.01 -6.19 3.76
C PHE A 101 2.49 -5.03 4.61
N THR A 102 2.21 -3.79 4.18
CA THR A 102 2.52 -2.59 4.96
C THR A 102 1.22 -1.90 5.37
N LEU A 103 0.97 -1.84 6.67
CA LEU A 103 -0.17 -1.12 7.24
C LEU A 103 0.13 0.38 7.29
N SER A 104 -0.82 1.22 6.89
CA SER A 104 -0.70 2.68 7.03
C SER A 104 -1.10 3.13 8.43
N THR A 105 -0.49 4.20 8.94
CA THR A 105 -1.04 4.94 10.10
C THR A 105 -2.42 5.54 9.85
N MET A 106 -2.79 5.77 8.59
CA MET A 106 -4.10 6.30 8.17
C MET A 106 -5.09 5.18 7.82
N SER A 107 -4.91 3.98 8.39
CA SER A 107 -5.79 2.83 8.15
C SER A 107 -7.08 2.91 8.96
N ILE A 108 -8.14 2.25 8.49
CA ILE A 108 -9.37 2.09 9.28
C ILE A 108 -9.20 0.99 10.34
N CYS A 109 -8.61 -0.14 9.96
CA CYS A 109 -8.27 -1.22 10.89
C CYS A 109 -7.07 -0.83 11.77
N SER A 110 -7.12 -1.22 13.04
CA SER A 110 -6.01 -1.05 13.96
C SER A 110 -4.86 -2.04 13.70
N ILE A 111 -3.70 -1.80 14.31
CA ILE A 111 -2.56 -2.74 14.25
C ILE A 111 -2.98 -4.09 14.83
N GLU A 112 -3.75 -4.07 15.92
CA GLU A 112 -4.24 -5.24 16.63
C GLU A 112 -5.26 -6.02 15.80
N ASP A 113 -6.13 -5.34 15.05
CA ASP A 113 -7.07 -6.01 14.14
C ASP A 113 -6.31 -6.80 13.07
N ILE A 114 -5.27 -6.21 12.47
CA ILE A 114 -4.43 -6.91 11.49
C ILE A 114 -3.75 -8.11 12.15
N ALA A 115 -3.12 -7.91 13.31
CA ALA A 115 -2.45 -8.99 14.05
C ALA A 115 -3.42 -10.12 14.44
N ALA A 116 -4.68 -9.83 14.74
CA ALA A 116 -5.69 -10.84 15.05
C ALA A 116 -6.13 -11.65 13.81
N HIS A 117 -5.94 -11.13 12.60
CA HIS A 117 -6.41 -11.73 11.34
C HIS A 117 -5.29 -12.29 10.45
N THR A 118 -4.03 -12.17 10.88
CA THR A 118 -2.83 -12.74 10.22
C THR A 118 -1.93 -13.44 11.22
N HIS A 119 -1.10 -14.37 10.76
CA HIS A 119 -0.15 -15.12 11.59
C HIS A 119 1.32 -14.73 11.36
N LYS A 120 1.62 -14.15 10.20
CA LYS A 120 2.97 -13.69 9.83
C LYS A 120 3.16 -12.21 10.18
N PRO A 121 4.40 -11.81 10.52
CA PRO A 121 4.76 -10.41 10.69
C PRO A 121 4.42 -9.57 9.46
N PHE A 122 3.94 -8.35 9.68
CA PHE A 122 3.72 -7.32 8.66
C PHE A 122 4.52 -6.06 8.98
N TRP A 123 4.54 -5.09 8.07
CA TRP A 123 5.24 -3.82 8.24
C TRP A 123 4.27 -2.74 8.68
N LEU A 124 4.76 -1.75 9.43
CA LEU A 124 3.98 -0.58 9.80
C LEU A 124 4.61 0.69 9.22
N GLN A 125 3.83 1.44 8.43
CA GLN A 125 4.22 2.76 7.97
C GLN A 125 3.98 3.80 9.06
N LEU A 126 4.90 4.77 9.21
CA LEU A 126 4.89 5.83 10.22
C LEU A 126 5.16 7.21 9.60
N TYR A 127 4.47 8.23 10.08
CA TYR A 127 4.84 9.63 9.88
C TYR A 127 5.64 10.13 11.09
N VAL A 128 6.70 10.91 10.85
CA VAL A 128 7.44 11.56 11.95
C VAL A 128 6.57 12.69 12.50
N MET A 129 5.91 12.42 13.62
CA MET A 129 5.06 13.38 14.32
C MET A 129 5.88 14.19 15.32
N ARG A 130 5.41 15.41 15.62
CA ARG A 130 6.01 16.25 16.68
C ARG A 130 5.83 15.63 18.06
N ASP A 131 4.71 14.95 18.27
CA ASP A 131 4.40 14.22 19.49
C ASP A 131 5.20 12.91 19.54
N LYS A 132 6.24 12.90 20.37
CA LYS A 132 7.14 11.76 20.54
C LYS A 132 6.53 10.66 21.40
N ASP A 133 5.65 11.01 22.33
CA ASP A 133 5.03 10.04 23.24
C ASP A 133 3.99 9.23 22.49
N PHE A 134 3.22 9.87 21.60
CA PHE A 134 2.32 9.18 20.69
C PHE A 134 3.09 8.23 19.74
N LEU A 135 4.20 8.70 19.16
CA LEU A 135 5.03 7.85 18.30
C LEU A 135 5.63 6.66 19.05
N ALA A 136 6.10 6.86 20.28
CA ALA A 136 6.62 5.79 21.13
C ALA A 136 5.54 4.74 21.42
N GLY A 137 4.33 5.17 21.82
CA GLY A 137 3.20 4.27 22.04
C GLY A 137 2.80 3.48 20.79
N LEU A 138 2.85 4.12 19.61
CA LEU A 138 2.56 3.45 18.34
C LEU A 138 3.63 2.40 17.99
N ILE A 139 4.90 2.69 18.26
CA ILE A 139 6.00 1.72 18.09
C ILE A 139 5.85 0.55 19.07
N ASP A 140 5.45 0.79 20.31
CA ASP A 140 5.25 -0.29 21.28
C ASP A 140 4.07 -1.19 20.91
N ARG A 141 2.98 -0.62 20.38
CA ARG A 141 1.89 -1.40 19.77
C ARG A 141 2.35 -2.22 18.57
N ALA A 142 3.19 -1.64 17.70
CA ALA A 142 3.76 -2.35 16.56
C ALA A 142 4.61 -3.55 17.01
N LYS A 143 5.43 -3.39 18.05
CA LYS A 143 6.21 -4.49 18.65
C LYS A 143 5.30 -5.58 19.23
N ALA A 144 4.27 -5.19 20.00
CA ALA A 144 3.32 -6.13 20.58
C ALA A 144 2.56 -6.94 19.52
N ALA A 145 2.28 -6.33 18.38
CA ALA A 145 1.68 -6.96 17.20
C ALA A 145 2.68 -7.74 16.32
N ASN A 146 3.95 -7.86 16.73
CA ASN A 146 5.03 -8.50 15.98
C ASN A 146 5.25 -7.91 14.57
N CYS A 147 5.11 -6.60 14.39
CA CYS A 147 5.53 -5.95 13.16
C CYS A 147 7.04 -6.14 12.94
N SER A 148 7.45 -6.60 11.75
CA SER A 148 8.85 -6.91 11.46
C SER A 148 9.68 -5.72 10.96
N ALA A 149 9.02 -4.66 10.50
CA ALA A 149 9.70 -3.46 10.02
C ALA A 149 8.84 -2.21 10.20
N LEU A 150 9.51 -1.06 10.29
CA LEU A 150 8.90 0.26 10.24
C LEU A 150 9.25 0.93 8.90
N VAL A 151 8.23 1.48 8.22
CA VAL A 151 8.37 2.22 6.96
C VAL A 151 8.15 3.71 7.24
N LEU A 152 9.23 4.48 7.36
CA LEU A 152 9.13 5.90 7.69
C LEU A 152 8.83 6.72 6.44
N THR A 153 7.72 7.45 6.45
CA THR A 153 7.34 8.39 5.39
C THR A 153 7.89 9.78 5.70
N LEU A 154 8.79 10.26 4.84
CA LEU A 154 9.54 11.50 5.03
C LEU A 154 9.23 12.58 3.97
N ASP A 155 8.33 12.31 3.03
CA ASP A 155 7.99 13.17 1.89
C ASP A 155 6.63 13.89 2.06
N LEU A 156 6.04 13.83 3.26
CA LEU A 156 4.75 14.45 3.58
C LEU A 156 4.87 15.52 4.68
N GLN A 157 5.72 16.52 4.48
CA GLN A 157 5.79 17.69 5.38
C GLN A 157 4.57 18.61 5.22
N VAL A 158 4.06 18.71 3.99
CA VAL A 158 2.86 19.47 3.62
C VAL A 158 1.99 18.57 2.78
N LEU A 159 0.68 18.56 3.04
CA LEU A 159 -0.27 17.79 2.23
C LEU A 159 -0.26 18.30 0.79
N GLY A 160 -0.07 17.38 -0.17
CA GLY A 160 -0.22 17.69 -1.58
C GLY A 160 -1.67 18.08 -1.91
N GLN A 161 -1.86 19.04 -2.81
CA GLN A 161 -3.19 19.43 -3.25
C GLN A 161 -3.77 18.39 -4.22
N ARG A 162 -4.79 17.64 -3.78
CA ARG A 162 -5.49 16.65 -4.61
C ARG A 162 -6.84 17.22 -5.04
N ASN A 163 -6.93 17.67 -6.29
CA ASN A 163 -8.08 18.42 -6.80
C ASN A 163 -9.38 17.60 -6.79
N LYS A 164 -9.32 16.27 -6.93
CA LYS A 164 -10.50 15.41 -6.88
C LYS A 164 -11.11 15.36 -5.48
N ASP A 165 -10.29 15.28 -4.43
CA ASP A 165 -10.76 15.32 -3.03
C ASP A 165 -11.52 16.62 -2.73
N ILE A 166 -10.95 17.76 -3.14
CA ILE A 166 -11.56 19.08 -2.94
C ILE A 166 -12.92 19.16 -3.62
N LYS A 167 -13.01 18.69 -4.88
CA LYS A 167 -14.25 18.69 -5.66
C LYS A 167 -15.30 17.73 -5.10
N ASN A 168 -14.87 16.62 -4.49
CA ASN A 168 -15.74 15.65 -3.88
C ASN A 168 -16.13 16.03 -2.44
N GLY A 169 -15.55 17.11 -1.87
CA GLY A 169 -15.81 17.53 -0.49
C GLY A 169 -15.23 16.57 0.54
N LEU A 170 -14.25 15.75 0.17
CA LEU A 170 -13.63 14.81 1.09
C LEU A 170 -12.72 15.56 2.06
N SER A 171 -13.10 15.58 3.34
CA SER A 171 -12.22 16.01 4.43
C SER A 171 -11.75 14.81 5.23
N THR A 172 -10.53 14.90 5.77
CA THR A 172 -10.04 13.99 6.82
C THR A 172 -9.90 14.80 8.11
N PRO A 173 -10.67 14.52 9.18
CA PRO A 173 -11.72 13.50 9.28
C PRO A 173 -12.97 13.86 8.45
N PRO A 174 -13.80 12.87 8.07
CA PRO A 174 -15.10 13.11 7.46
C PRO A 174 -15.93 14.00 8.39
N LYS A 175 -16.58 15.03 7.85
CA LYS A 175 -17.61 15.78 8.58
C LYS A 175 -18.93 15.02 8.57
#